data_AF-A0A3M1R2T4-F1
#
_entry.id   AF-A0A3M1R2T4-F1
#
_cell.length_a   1.000
_cell.length_b   1.000
_cell.length_c   1.000
_cell.angle_alpha   90.00
_cell.angle_beta   90.00
_cell.angle_gamma   90.00
#
_symmetry.space_group_name_H-M   'P 1'
#
loop_
_entity.id
_entity.type
_entity.pdbx_description
1 polymer ?
#
loop_
_entity_poly.entity_id
_entity_poly.type
_entity_poly.pdbx_seq_one_letter_code
_entity_poly.pdbx_strand_id
1 'polypeptide(L)'
;MVRGECERIIDSDIRQTETTADSLLGSTHIDRLFLLLIAVVSAAWGLGAGPMLSDHEAIVAQGARQALQGDGWLVPHVGDAPFIRKPPTPFWLVSLASLLCDAPGDLPVSVYAARLPSAIAGILLTLLVYATGRMMFSHRVGIVAGVVQAVSLGGFYFAHNTQVEMLLTLTCTGAITCFWAATQHRSRSMLLAFYACLGGAMMCKAPLPVAVVVLPLAVWWLLVLPWIDRDSVSPTTGEHGESPPARVSFGRRVLDQIRRIPQLIPIAGIGLFL
;
A
#
# COMPACT_ATOMS: atom_id res chain seq x y z
N MET A 1 -55.87 -12.55 -15.77
CA MET A 1 -54.89 -13.67 -15.78
C MET A 1 -53.46 -13.17 -15.98
N VAL A 2 -53.19 -12.28 -16.96
CA VAL A 2 -51.85 -11.76 -17.27
C VAL A 2 -51.17 -10.94 -16.15
N ARG A 3 -51.93 -10.19 -15.34
CA ARG A 3 -51.37 -9.31 -14.29
C ARG A 3 -50.66 -10.06 -13.15
N GLY A 4 -51.19 -11.22 -12.74
CA GLY A 4 -50.60 -12.04 -11.68
C GLY A 4 -49.42 -12.91 -12.12
N GLU A 5 -49.15 -12.98 -13.42
CA GLU A 5 -47.99 -13.69 -13.97
C GLU A 5 -46.77 -12.75 -14.04
N CYS A 6 -47.00 -11.48 -14.39
CA CYS A 6 -45.98 -10.43 -14.37
C CYS A 6 -45.49 -10.13 -12.94
N GLU A 7 -46.40 -10.05 -11.96
CA GLU A 7 -46.03 -9.85 -10.55
C GLU A 7 -45.21 -11.02 -9.98
N ARG A 8 -45.49 -12.26 -10.39
CA ARG A 8 -44.70 -13.44 -9.96
C ARG A 8 -43.30 -13.48 -10.57
N ILE A 9 -43.14 -13.04 -11.82
CA ILE A 9 -41.84 -12.96 -12.49
C ILE A 9 -40.96 -11.90 -11.81
N ILE A 10 -41.52 -10.71 -11.55
CA ILE A 10 -40.82 -9.62 -10.88
C ILE A 10 -40.40 -10.03 -9.45
N ASP A 11 -41.30 -10.68 -8.70
CA ASP A 11 -40.99 -11.12 -7.33
C ASP A 11 -39.96 -12.27 -7.29
N SER A 12 -39.89 -13.09 -8.34
CA SER A 12 -38.87 -14.13 -8.49
C SER A 12 -37.50 -13.58 -8.87
N ASP A 13 -37.45 -12.56 -9.73
CA ASP A 13 -36.21 -11.86 -10.11
C ASP A 13 -35.65 -11.09 -8.90
N ILE A 14 -36.49 -10.38 -8.15
CA ILE A 14 -36.05 -9.63 -6.95
C ILE A 14 -35.45 -10.58 -5.92
N ARG A 15 -36.11 -11.71 -5.61
CA ARG A 15 -35.56 -12.72 -4.68
C ARG A 15 -34.27 -13.37 -5.16
N GLN A 16 -34.12 -13.61 -6.47
CA GLN A 16 -32.86 -14.10 -7.03
C GLN A 16 -31.75 -13.05 -6.91
N THR A 17 -32.07 -11.77 -7.12
CA THR A 17 -31.09 -10.69 -7.01
C THR A 17 -30.62 -10.49 -5.57
N GLU A 18 -31.54 -10.57 -4.59
CA GLU A 18 -31.21 -10.48 -3.15
C GLU A 18 -30.37 -11.68 -2.66
N THR A 19 -30.74 -12.91 -3.07
CA THR A 19 -29.99 -14.12 -2.69
C THR A 19 -28.56 -14.15 -3.25
N THR A 20 -28.37 -13.58 -4.44
CA THR A 20 -27.05 -13.51 -5.09
C THR A 20 -26.18 -12.40 -4.48
N ALA A 21 -26.80 -11.28 -4.09
CA ALA A 21 -26.11 -10.20 -3.38
C ALA A 21 -25.64 -10.63 -1.98
N ASP A 22 -26.49 -11.34 -1.21
CA ASP A 22 -26.16 -11.82 0.13
C ASP A 22 -25.07 -12.92 0.13
N SER A 23 -25.10 -13.83 -0.86
CA SER A 23 -24.06 -14.86 -1.00
C SER A 23 -22.71 -14.30 -1.44
N LEU A 24 -22.69 -13.22 -2.23
CA LEU A 24 -21.46 -12.53 -2.63
C LEU A 24 -20.91 -11.59 -1.54
N LEU A 25 -21.78 -10.95 -0.75
CA LEU A 25 -21.38 -10.09 0.35
C LEU A 25 -20.86 -10.92 1.54
N GLY A 26 -21.53 -12.02 1.91
CA GLY A 26 -21.15 -12.88 3.03
C GLY A 26 -19.75 -13.50 2.91
N SER A 27 -19.35 -13.95 1.71
CA SER A 27 -18.02 -14.53 1.47
C SER A 27 -16.89 -13.51 1.67
N THR A 28 -17.08 -12.26 1.23
CA THR A 28 -15.98 -11.27 1.23
C THR A 28 -15.59 -10.79 2.63
N HIS A 29 -16.53 -10.77 3.59
CA HIS A 29 -16.23 -10.38 4.97
C HIS A 29 -15.48 -11.46 5.73
N ILE A 30 -15.83 -12.74 5.51
CA ILE A 30 -15.14 -13.88 6.10
C ILE A 30 -13.68 -13.91 5.63
N ASP A 31 -13.43 -13.71 4.33
CA ASP A 31 -12.07 -13.73 3.79
C ASP A 31 -11.20 -12.59 4.33
N ARG A 32 -11.78 -11.39 4.51
CA ARG A 32 -11.09 -10.26 5.13
C ARG A 32 -10.78 -10.52 6.60
N LEU A 33 -11.72 -11.10 7.33
CA LEU A 33 -11.52 -11.45 8.74
C LEU A 33 -10.48 -12.55 8.89
N PHE A 34 -10.52 -13.56 8.02
CA PHE A 34 -9.53 -14.63 7.94
C PHE A 34 -8.13 -14.07 7.68
N LEU A 35 -7.99 -13.19 6.68
CA LEU A 35 -6.73 -12.53 6.37
C LEU A 35 -6.25 -11.63 7.51
N LEU A 36 -7.15 -10.87 8.13
CA LEU A 36 -6.83 -10.05 9.30
C LEU A 36 -6.31 -10.91 10.44
N LEU A 37 -6.96 -12.05 10.72
CA LEU A 37 -6.54 -12.97 11.77
C LEU A 37 -5.14 -13.53 11.48
N ILE A 38 -4.90 -14.03 10.26
CA ILE A 38 -3.58 -14.53 9.85
C ILE A 38 -2.52 -13.42 9.93
N ALA A 39 -2.86 -12.20 9.53
CA ALA A 39 -1.95 -11.06 9.58
C ALA A 39 -1.61 -10.67 11.03
N VAL A 40 -2.60 -10.65 11.92
CA VAL A 40 -2.39 -10.37 13.35
C VAL A 40 -1.54 -11.46 14.00
N VAL A 41 -1.84 -12.73 13.74
CA VAL A 41 -1.05 -13.84 14.28
C VAL A 41 0.38 -13.79 13.74
N SER A 42 0.57 -13.59 12.43
CA SER A 42 1.92 -13.55 11.85
C SER A 42 2.73 -12.32 12.26
N ALA A 43 2.12 -11.15 12.46
CA ALA A 43 2.84 -9.90 12.70
C ALA A 43 2.97 -9.51 14.18
N ALA A 44 2.08 -9.99 15.05
CA ALA A 44 2.01 -9.57 16.45
C ALA A 44 2.17 -10.71 17.47
N TRP A 45 2.18 -11.97 17.03
CA TRP A 45 2.37 -13.10 17.96
C TRP A 45 3.76 -13.08 18.59
N GLY A 46 3.80 -13.01 19.92
CA GLY A 46 5.07 -13.02 20.66
C GLY A 46 5.87 -11.71 20.56
N LEU A 47 5.25 -10.62 20.12
CA LEU A 47 5.92 -9.34 19.86
C LEU A 47 6.76 -8.82 21.04
N GLY A 48 6.26 -8.98 22.28
CA GLY A 48 6.95 -8.61 23.51
C GLY A 48 7.77 -9.73 24.17
N ALA A 49 7.61 -10.98 23.74
CA ALA A 49 8.29 -12.16 24.32
C ALA A 49 9.49 -12.63 23.48
N GLY A 50 9.80 -11.91 22.39
CA GLY A 50 10.93 -12.19 21.51
C GLY A 50 12.29 -11.81 22.12
N PRO A 51 13.37 -11.92 21.33
CA PRO A 51 14.71 -11.53 21.77
C PRO A 51 14.74 -10.05 22.17
N MET A 52 15.71 -9.73 23.03
CA MET A 52 16.08 -8.34 23.35
C MET A 52 16.28 -7.52 22.06
N LEU A 53 16.07 -6.22 22.17
CA LEU A 53 16.26 -5.30 21.04
C LEU A 53 17.70 -5.39 20.54
N SER A 54 17.87 -5.60 19.24
CA SER A 54 19.18 -5.46 18.59
C SER A 54 19.68 -4.01 18.68
N ASP A 55 20.98 -3.78 18.41
CA ASP A 55 21.59 -2.45 18.49
C ASP A 55 20.81 -1.37 17.73
N HIS A 56 20.33 -1.70 16.53
CA HIS A 56 19.54 -0.78 15.73
C HIS A 56 18.14 -0.51 16.30
N GLU A 57 17.51 -1.51 16.89
CA GLU A 57 16.22 -1.36 17.56
C GLU A 57 16.36 -0.55 18.86
N ALA A 58 17.43 -0.81 19.62
CA ALA A 58 17.74 -0.11 20.86
C ALA A 58 18.01 1.39 20.64
N ILE A 59 18.68 1.76 19.54
CA ILE A 59 18.86 3.17 19.16
C ILE A 59 17.52 3.88 18.98
N VAL A 60 16.56 3.24 18.28
CA VAL A 60 15.24 3.82 18.05
C VAL A 60 14.45 3.91 19.36
N ALA A 61 14.44 2.84 20.16
CA ALA A 61 13.75 2.80 21.44
C ALA A 61 14.32 3.84 22.43
N GLN A 62 15.64 4.02 22.48
CA GLN A 62 16.28 5.00 23.34
C GLN A 62 15.96 6.43 22.89
N GLY A 63 16.03 6.74 21.59
CA GLY A 63 15.65 8.07 21.12
C GLY A 63 14.16 8.36 21.31
N ALA A 64 13.30 7.35 21.20
CA ALA A 64 11.89 7.48 21.50
C ALA A 64 11.64 7.78 22.98
N ARG A 65 12.37 7.13 23.89
CA ARG A 65 12.36 7.43 25.33
C ARG A 65 12.76 8.88 25.62
N GLN A 66 13.85 9.36 25.00
CA GLN A 66 14.32 10.73 25.20
C GLN A 66 13.30 11.76 24.68
N ALA A 67 12.65 11.49 23.54
CA ALA A 67 11.52 12.29 23.06
C ALA A 67 10.41 12.39 24.12
N LEU A 68 10.05 11.26 24.76
CA LEU A 68 9.04 11.25 25.81
C LEU A 68 9.46 11.99 27.09
N GLN A 69 10.76 12.11 27.37
CA GLN A 69 11.29 12.89 28.48
C GLN A 69 11.31 14.41 28.20
N GLY A 70 10.90 14.84 27.00
CA GLY A 70 10.78 16.24 26.61
C GLY A 70 11.81 16.70 25.59
N ASP A 71 12.80 15.87 25.26
CA ASP A 71 13.91 16.24 24.38
C ASP A 71 13.90 15.49 23.06
N GLY A 72 13.97 16.22 21.95
CA GLY A 72 14.29 15.61 20.66
C GLY A 72 13.11 15.04 19.86
N TRP A 73 11.90 15.55 20.08
CA TRP A 73 10.78 15.33 19.15
C TRP A 73 11.10 15.83 17.74
N LEU A 74 11.68 17.01 17.58
CA LEU A 74 12.02 17.52 16.24
C LEU A 74 13.35 16.95 15.73
N VAL A 75 14.36 16.96 16.59
CA VAL A 75 15.70 16.43 16.31
C VAL A 75 15.96 15.29 17.29
N PRO A 76 15.87 14.02 16.85
CA PRO A 76 16.09 12.88 17.73
C PRO A 76 17.45 12.97 18.42
N HIS A 77 17.50 12.61 19.70
CA HIS A 77 18.75 12.48 20.46
C HIS A 77 18.92 11.02 20.85
N VAL A 78 20.17 10.56 20.92
CA VAL A 78 20.54 9.23 21.43
C VAL A 78 21.72 9.42 22.36
N GLY A 79 21.47 9.34 23.66
CA GLY A 79 22.43 9.78 24.68
C GLY A 79 22.60 11.30 24.62
N ASP A 80 23.84 11.77 24.66
CA ASP A 80 24.18 13.20 24.72
C ASP A 80 24.29 13.89 23.35
N ALA A 81 23.99 13.17 22.26
CA ALA A 81 24.22 13.65 20.90
C ALA A 81 22.94 13.61 20.03
N PRO A 82 22.77 14.60 19.13
CA PRO A 82 21.70 14.57 18.14
C PRO A 82 21.95 13.47 17.09
N PHE A 83 20.90 12.70 16.77
CA PHE A 83 20.91 11.62 15.79
C PHE A 83 20.31 12.08 14.45
N ILE A 84 21.11 12.78 13.64
CA ILE A 84 20.70 13.34 12.33
C ILE A 84 21.25 12.47 11.18
N ARG A 85 21.02 11.16 11.25
CA ARG A 85 21.43 10.21 10.20
C ARG A 85 20.26 9.66 9.39
N LYS A 86 19.08 9.59 10.01
CA LYS A 86 17.84 9.08 9.42
C LYS A 86 16.71 10.05 9.77
N PRO A 87 15.62 10.07 9.00
CA PRO A 87 14.43 10.81 9.37
C PRO A 87 13.90 10.40 10.75
N PRO A 88 13.15 11.28 11.44
CA PRO A 88 12.68 11.05 12.82
C PRO A 88 11.49 10.08 12.91
N THR A 89 10.91 9.66 11.79
CA THR A 89 9.70 8.82 11.73
C THR A 89 9.69 7.59 12.65
N PRO A 90 10.72 6.72 12.70
CA PRO A 90 10.71 5.58 13.62
C PRO A 90 10.65 6.01 15.09
N PHE A 91 11.32 7.12 15.46
CA PHE A 91 11.27 7.63 16.83
C PHE A 91 9.86 8.11 17.18
N TRP A 92 9.20 8.87 16.30
CA TRP A 92 7.84 9.35 16.53
C TRP A 92 6.83 8.23 16.72
N LEU A 93 6.90 7.20 15.87
CA LEU A 93 5.95 6.09 15.93
C LEU A 93 6.17 5.24 17.17
N VAL A 94 7.42 5.01 17.57
CA VAL A 94 7.74 4.27 18.78
C VAL A 94 7.38 5.08 20.03
N SER A 95 7.63 6.38 20.05
CA SER A 95 7.18 7.27 21.14
C SER A 95 5.66 7.23 21.29
N LEU A 96 4.91 7.30 20.18
CA LEU A 96 3.45 7.19 20.20
C LEU A 96 2.98 5.82 20.68
N ALA A 97 3.61 4.74 20.22
CA ALA A 97 3.27 3.38 20.68
C ALA A 97 3.55 3.21 22.18
N SER A 98 4.66 3.76 22.68
CA SER A 98 5.01 3.71 24.10
C SER A 98 4.04 4.52 24.96
N LEU A 99 3.56 5.70 24.50
CA LEU A 99 2.49 6.43 25.19
C LEU A 99 1.19 5.64 25.36
N LEU A 100 0.91 4.69 24.45
CA LEU A 100 -0.30 3.89 24.47
C LEU A 100 -0.15 2.57 25.25
N CYS A 101 1.06 2.02 25.31
CA CYS A 101 1.31 0.68 25.82
C CYS A 101 2.12 0.63 27.10
N ASP A 102 2.96 1.63 27.35
CA ASP A 102 3.87 1.68 28.50
C ASP A 102 3.36 2.69 29.54
N ALA A 103 3.77 2.50 30.79
CA ALA A 103 3.48 3.45 31.85
C ALA A 103 4.31 4.75 31.66
N PRO A 104 3.73 5.94 31.91
CA PRO A 104 4.46 7.20 31.80
C PRO A 104 5.64 7.28 32.78
N GLY A 105 6.74 7.93 32.37
CA GLY A 105 7.88 8.26 33.23
C GLY A 105 9.24 7.89 32.62
N ASP A 106 10.26 7.77 33.46
CA ASP A 106 11.64 7.46 33.05
C ASP A 106 11.88 5.98 32.71
N LEU A 107 10.83 5.20 32.51
CA LEU A 107 10.93 3.78 32.18
C LEU A 107 11.47 3.58 30.75
N PRO A 108 12.18 2.47 30.50
CA PRO A 108 12.56 2.09 29.15
C PRO A 108 11.30 1.79 28.31
N VAL A 109 11.33 2.17 27.04
CA VAL A 109 10.33 1.75 26.06
C VAL A 109 10.31 0.22 26.01
N SER A 110 9.13 -0.39 26.18
CA SER A 110 9.04 -1.85 26.17
C SER A 110 9.32 -2.43 24.79
N VAL A 111 9.79 -3.68 24.74
CA VAL A 111 10.01 -4.41 23.49
C VAL A 111 8.72 -4.47 22.66
N TYR A 112 7.59 -4.64 23.33
CA TYR A 112 6.27 -4.65 22.71
C TYR A 112 5.96 -3.31 22.03
N ALA A 113 6.04 -2.19 22.78
CA ALA A 113 5.79 -0.86 22.23
C ALA A 113 6.75 -0.50 21.10
N ALA A 114 8.03 -0.89 21.21
CA ALA A 114 9.04 -0.64 20.19
C ALA A 114 8.72 -1.35 18.86
N ARG A 115 8.19 -2.57 18.88
CA ARG A 115 7.90 -3.35 17.67
C ARG A 115 6.47 -3.16 17.14
N LEU A 116 5.57 -2.62 17.96
CA LEU A 116 4.16 -2.41 17.62
C LEU A 116 3.93 -1.63 16.31
N PRO A 117 4.65 -0.54 16.00
CA PRO A 117 4.46 0.17 14.74
C PRO A 117 4.68 -0.72 13.50
N SER A 118 5.71 -1.56 13.54
CA SER A 118 6.04 -2.47 12.45
C SER A 118 5.05 -3.63 12.34
N ALA A 119 4.57 -4.15 13.47
CA ALA A 119 3.51 -5.16 13.49
C ALA A 119 2.23 -4.63 12.82
N ILE A 120 1.81 -3.41 13.17
CA ILE A 120 0.66 -2.74 12.54
C ILE A 120 0.91 -2.55 11.05
N ALA A 121 2.10 -2.09 10.66
CA ALA A 121 2.44 -1.92 9.25
C ALA A 121 2.40 -3.24 8.46
N GLY A 122 2.84 -4.36 9.05
CA GLY A 122 2.76 -5.69 8.45
C GLY A 122 1.32 -6.19 8.27
N ILE A 123 0.44 -5.91 9.24
CA ILE A 123 -0.99 -6.22 9.14
C ILE A 123 -1.63 -5.43 7.99
N LEU A 124 -1.41 -4.12 7.98
CA LEU A 124 -1.96 -3.25 6.94
C LEU A 124 -1.41 -3.60 5.56
N LEU A 125 -0.13 -3.97 5.46
CA LEU A 125 0.50 -4.40 4.20
C LEU A 125 -0.16 -5.67 3.67
N THR A 126 -0.45 -6.64 4.54
CA THR A 126 -1.17 -7.86 4.15
C THR A 126 -2.53 -7.56 3.54
N LEU A 127 -3.31 -6.70 4.20
CA LEU A 127 -4.64 -6.30 3.71
C LEU A 127 -4.54 -5.51 2.40
N LEU A 128 -3.53 -4.66 2.26
CA LEU A 128 -3.27 -3.88 1.05
C LEU A 128 -2.88 -4.78 -0.12
N VAL A 129 -2.04 -5.78 0.10
CA VAL A 129 -1.67 -6.77 -0.93
C VAL A 129 -2.89 -7.57 -1.37
N TYR A 130 -3.76 -7.98 -0.45
CA TYR A 130 -5.05 -8.60 -0.77
C TYR A 130 -5.91 -7.68 -1.66
N ALA A 131 -6.09 -6.41 -1.25
CA ALA A 131 -6.88 -5.44 -2.00
C ALA A 131 -6.31 -5.20 -3.40
N THR A 132 -4.98 -5.12 -3.52
CA THR A 132 -4.27 -4.92 -4.78
C THR A 132 -4.44 -6.12 -5.71
N GLY A 133 -4.23 -7.34 -5.22
CA GLY A 133 -4.42 -8.56 -6.01
C GLY A 133 -5.87 -8.75 -6.47
N ARG A 134 -6.84 -8.40 -5.62
CA ARG A 134 -8.27 -8.39 -5.99
C ARG A 134 -8.58 -7.36 -7.06
N MET A 135 -8.01 -6.16 -6.96
CA MET A 135 -8.20 -5.08 -7.93
C MET A 135 -7.57 -5.38 -9.29
N MET A 136 -6.39 -6.00 -9.31
CA MET A 136 -5.65 -6.27 -10.55
C MET A 136 -6.11 -7.53 -11.27
N PHE A 137 -6.57 -8.54 -10.53
CA PHE A 137 -6.85 -9.86 -11.10
C PHE A 137 -8.23 -10.36 -10.64
N SER A 138 -8.29 -11.06 -9.51
CA SER A 138 -9.52 -11.65 -8.99
C SER A 138 -9.47 -11.78 -7.49
N HIS A 139 -10.63 -11.99 -6.87
CA HIS A 139 -10.76 -12.19 -5.42
C HIS A 139 -9.86 -13.33 -4.90
N ARG A 140 -9.79 -14.46 -5.62
CA ARG A 140 -8.94 -15.60 -5.25
C ARG A 140 -7.46 -15.24 -5.26
N VAL A 141 -7.00 -14.51 -6.28
CA VAL A 141 -5.61 -14.03 -6.37
C VAL A 141 -5.29 -13.08 -5.22
N GLY A 142 -6.23 -12.20 -4.87
CA GLY A 142 -6.10 -11.34 -3.68
C GLY A 142 -5.87 -12.16 -2.40
N ILE A 143 -6.68 -13.19 -2.16
CA ILE A 143 -6.54 -14.03 -0.95
C ILE A 143 -5.17 -14.69 -0.92
N VAL A 144 -4.76 -15.34 -2.02
CA VAL A 144 -3.47 -16.02 -2.11
C VAL A 144 -2.33 -15.03 -1.89
N ALA A 145 -2.37 -13.86 -2.53
CA ALA A 145 -1.33 -12.84 -2.37
C ALA A 145 -1.24 -12.33 -0.92
N GLY A 146 -2.38 -12.08 -0.27
CA GLY A 146 -2.43 -11.69 1.15
C GLY A 146 -1.85 -12.76 2.07
N VAL A 147 -2.25 -14.02 1.89
CA VAL A 147 -1.70 -15.15 2.68
C VAL A 147 -0.19 -15.27 2.48
N VAL A 148 0.28 -15.25 1.23
CA VAL A 148 1.72 -15.31 0.90
C VAL A 148 2.48 -14.17 1.57
N GLN A 149 1.95 -12.95 1.55
CA GLN A 149 2.57 -11.81 2.25
C GLN A 149 2.65 -12.05 3.76
N ALA A 150 1.55 -12.48 4.39
CA ALA A 150 1.48 -12.70 5.84
C ALA A 150 2.47 -13.77 6.32
N VAL A 151 2.66 -14.84 5.54
CA VAL A 151 3.56 -15.95 5.90
C VAL A 151 4.96 -15.81 5.32
N SER A 152 5.25 -14.72 4.60
CA SER A 152 6.57 -14.48 4.04
C SER A 152 7.61 -14.26 5.14
N LEU A 153 8.81 -14.84 4.97
CA LEU A 153 9.88 -14.71 5.97
C LEU A 153 10.29 -13.25 6.19
N GLY A 154 10.37 -12.46 5.10
CA GLY A 154 10.66 -11.03 5.18
C GLY A 154 9.56 -10.26 5.91
N GLY A 155 8.29 -10.55 5.61
CA GLY A 155 7.15 -9.94 6.28
C GLY A 155 7.15 -10.23 7.79
N PHE A 156 7.32 -11.49 8.17
CA PHE A 156 7.42 -11.91 9.56
C PHE A 156 8.60 -11.22 10.28
N TYR A 157 9.79 -11.23 9.67
CA TYR A 157 11.00 -10.66 10.26
C TYR A 157 10.88 -9.15 10.51
N PHE A 158 10.47 -8.39 9.49
CA PHE A 158 10.38 -6.93 9.61
C PHE A 158 9.16 -6.46 10.41
N ALA A 159 8.10 -7.27 10.53
CA ALA A 159 6.98 -6.98 11.44
C ALA A 159 7.41 -7.00 12.92
N HIS A 160 8.39 -7.83 13.26
CA HIS A 160 8.96 -7.96 14.61
C HIS A 160 10.20 -7.09 14.83
N ASN A 161 10.41 -6.06 14.03
CA ASN A 161 11.58 -5.19 14.09
C ASN A 161 11.15 -3.75 14.40
N THR A 162 11.81 -3.06 15.33
CA THR A 162 11.55 -1.64 15.65
C THR A 162 11.91 -0.68 14.50
N GLN A 163 12.68 -1.12 13.51
CA GLN A 163 13.08 -0.29 12.38
C GLN A 163 11.90 0.03 11.43
N VAL A 164 12.05 1.11 10.66
CA VAL A 164 11.00 1.66 9.77
C VAL A 164 10.75 0.85 8.48
N GLU A 165 11.46 -0.24 8.25
CA GLU A 165 11.47 -0.96 6.96
C GLU A 165 10.10 -1.56 6.60
N MET A 166 9.32 -2.02 7.58
CA MET A 166 7.97 -2.53 7.32
C MET A 166 7.01 -1.40 6.91
N LEU A 167 7.09 -0.25 7.58
CA LEU A 167 6.29 0.92 7.21
C LEU A 167 6.69 1.48 5.84
N LEU A 168 8.00 1.49 5.53
CA LEU A 168 8.50 1.84 4.21
C LEU A 168 7.91 0.92 3.14
N THR A 169 7.85 -0.39 3.41
CA THR A 169 7.26 -1.36 2.48
C THR A 169 5.76 -1.12 2.29
N LEU A 170 5.02 -0.87 3.38
CA LEU A 170 3.61 -0.50 3.34
C LEU A 170 3.37 0.75 2.48
N THR A 171 4.11 1.82 2.74
CA THR A 171 3.94 3.11 2.05
C THR A 171 4.39 3.05 0.58
N CYS A 172 5.45 2.33 0.25
CA CYS A 172 5.85 2.09 -1.14
C CYS A 172 4.79 1.27 -1.90
N THR A 173 4.29 0.20 -1.28
CA THR A 173 3.22 -0.63 -1.86
C THR A 173 1.95 0.21 -2.03
N GLY A 174 1.59 1.01 -1.04
CA GLY A 174 0.44 1.92 -1.08
C GLY A 174 0.54 2.92 -2.22
N ALA A 175 1.73 3.51 -2.44
CA ALA A 175 1.98 4.39 -3.56
C ALA A 175 1.72 3.67 -4.90
N ILE A 176 2.33 2.49 -5.11
CA ILE A 176 2.16 1.71 -6.35
C ILE A 176 0.68 1.35 -6.56
N THR A 177 -0.01 0.86 -5.53
CA THR A 177 -1.43 0.48 -5.58
C THR A 177 -2.32 1.69 -5.90
N CYS A 178 -2.11 2.82 -5.24
CA CYS A 178 -2.89 4.04 -5.47
C CYS A 178 -2.65 4.61 -6.86
N PHE A 179 -1.40 4.58 -7.36
CA PHE A 179 -1.09 4.99 -8.73
C PHE A 179 -1.84 4.14 -9.75
N TRP A 180 -1.78 2.81 -9.59
CA TRP A 180 -2.54 1.88 -10.43
C TRP A 180 -4.05 2.17 -10.39
N ALA A 181 -4.63 2.32 -9.20
CA ALA A 181 -6.05 2.62 -9.05
C ALA A 181 -6.43 3.97 -9.71
N ALA A 182 -5.56 4.97 -9.59
CA ALA A 182 -5.76 6.28 -10.20
C ALA A 182 -5.75 6.20 -11.74
N THR A 183 -4.89 5.36 -12.34
CA THR A 183 -4.83 5.20 -13.79
C THR A 183 -6.04 4.45 -14.35
N GLN A 184 -6.57 3.47 -13.63
CA GLN A 184 -7.75 2.70 -14.05
C GLN A 184 -9.04 3.51 -13.97
N HIS A 185 -9.25 4.25 -12.88
CA HIS A 185 -10.50 4.95 -12.62
C HIS A 185 -10.45 6.48 -12.86
N ARG A 186 -9.32 7.00 -13.36
CA ARG A 186 -9.06 8.45 -13.52
C ARG A 186 -9.36 9.24 -12.23
N SER A 187 -9.05 8.64 -11.07
CA SER A 187 -9.45 9.17 -9.76
C SER A 187 -8.41 10.12 -9.18
N ARG A 188 -8.80 11.38 -8.97
CA ARG A 188 -7.95 12.39 -8.31
C ARG A 188 -7.66 12.05 -6.85
N SER A 189 -8.60 11.45 -6.13
CA SER A 189 -8.40 11.08 -4.73
C SER A 189 -7.34 9.99 -4.58
N MET A 190 -7.32 9.00 -5.48
CA MET A 190 -6.29 7.97 -5.50
C MET A 190 -4.93 8.53 -5.90
N LEU A 191 -4.90 9.52 -6.79
CA LEU A 191 -3.67 10.22 -7.14
C LEU A 191 -3.11 11.02 -5.96
N LEU A 192 -3.96 11.70 -5.18
CA LEU A 192 -3.55 12.34 -3.92
C LEU A 192 -3.07 11.32 -2.89
N ALA A 193 -3.73 10.17 -2.78
CA ALA A 193 -3.30 9.08 -1.91
C ALA A 193 -1.94 8.51 -2.34
N PHE A 194 -1.65 8.43 -3.64
CA PHE A 194 -0.33 8.09 -4.16
C PHE A 194 0.75 9.05 -3.66
N TYR A 195 0.54 10.37 -3.80
CA TYR A 195 1.51 11.35 -3.32
C TYR A 195 1.66 11.33 -1.79
N ALA A 196 0.58 11.11 -1.04
CA ALA A 196 0.64 10.96 0.40
C ALA A 196 1.46 9.74 0.82
N CYS A 197 1.25 8.59 0.16
CA CYS A 197 2.02 7.38 0.41
C CYS A 197 3.49 7.55 0.02
N LEU A 198 3.77 8.19 -1.12
CA LEU A 198 5.13 8.46 -1.56
C LEU A 198 5.87 9.41 -0.60
N GLY A 199 5.19 10.46 -0.13
CA GLY A 199 5.71 11.37 0.90
C GLY A 199 5.99 10.65 2.21
N GLY A 200 5.07 9.78 2.67
CA GLY A 200 5.28 8.91 3.83
C GLY A 200 6.50 7.99 3.67
N ALA A 201 6.69 7.43 2.49
CA ALA A 201 7.86 6.61 2.18
C ALA A 201 9.17 7.43 2.21
N MET A 202 9.16 8.66 1.69
CA MET A 202 10.32 9.59 1.79
C MET A 202 10.67 9.89 3.24
N MET A 203 9.66 10.10 4.07
CA MET A 203 9.86 10.30 5.51
C MET A 203 10.42 9.05 6.19
N CYS A 204 10.19 7.84 5.66
CA CYS A 204 10.84 6.65 6.20
C CYS A 204 12.32 6.58 5.81
N LYS A 205 12.64 6.80 4.52
CA LYS A 205 14.01 6.57 4.00
C LYS A 205 14.33 7.31 2.70
N ALA A 206 14.37 8.64 2.72
CA ALA A 206 14.83 9.40 1.55
C ALA A 206 16.30 9.10 1.17
N PRO A 207 16.66 9.01 -0.13
CA PRO A 207 15.82 9.12 -1.33
C PRO A 207 15.34 7.76 -1.88
N LEU A 208 15.49 6.66 -1.14
CA LEU A 208 15.27 5.29 -1.63
C LEU A 208 13.91 5.07 -2.31
N PRO A 209 12.77 5.61 -1.83
CA PRO A 209 11.50 5.34 -2.49
C PRO A 209 11.37 5.91 -3.92
N VAL A 210 12.22 6.87 -4.32
CA VAL A 210 12.26 7.36 -5.71
C VAL A 210 12.72 6.24 -6.63
N ALA A 211 13.78 5.53 -6.21
CA ALA A 211 14.33 4.43 -6.98
C ALA A 211 13.40 3.20 -7.02
N VAL A 212 12.67 2.90 -5.93
CA VAL A 212 11.84 1.68 -5.86
C VAL A 212 10.39 1.88 -6.29
N VAL A 213 9.87 3.11 -6.30
CA VAL A 213 8.49 3.41 -6.71
C VAL A 213 8.46 4.20 -8.02
N VAL A 214 9.11 5.38 -8.05
CA VAL A 214 8.98 6.30 -9.20
C VAL A 214 9.63 5.72 -10.44
N LEU A 215 10.83 5.15 -10.33
CA LEU A 215 11.55 4.62 -11.48
C LEU A 215 10.83 3.41 -12.13
N PRO A 216 10.36 2.39 -11.40
CA PRO A 216 9.59 1.29 -12.00
C PRO A 216 8.27 1.76 -12.62
N LEU A 217 7.56 2.69 -11.98
CA LEU A 217 6.33 3.25 -12.54
C LEU A 217 6.59 4.05 -13.81
N ALA A 218 7.66 4.84 -13.86
CA ALA A 218 8.05 5.60 -15.04
C ALA A 218 8.43 4.67 -16.20
N VAL A 219 9.21 3.62 -15.93
CA VAL A 219 9.57 2.59 -16.91
C VAL A 219 8.31 1.89 -17.44
N TRP A 220 7.41 1.47 -16.55
CA TRP A 220 6.17 0.83 -16.94
C TRP A 220 5.28 1.74 -17.79
N TRP A 221 5.10 3.00 -17.36
CA TRP A 221 4.23 3.96 -18.05
C TRP A 221 4.75 4.40 -19.41
N LEU A 222 6.06 4.64 -19.53
CA LEU A 222 6.66 5.18 -20.75
C LEU A 222 7.05 4.10 -21.74
N LEU A 223 7.42 2.90 -21.29
CA LEU A 223 7.96 1.86 -22.17
C LEU A 223 7.01 0.67 -22.32
N VAL A 224 6.46 0.17 -21.23
CA VAL A 224 5.68 -1.08 -21.23
C VAL A 224 4.26 -0.85 -21.72
N LEU A 225 3.56 0.16 -21.21
CA LEU A 225 2.18 0.45 -21.61
C LEU A 225 2.02 0.70 -23.13
N PRO A 226 2.85 1.57 -23.77
CA PRO A 226 2.79 1.76 -25.23
C PRO A 226 3.16 0.53 -26.06
N TRP A 227 3.87 -0.43 -25.45
CA TRP A 227 4.23 -1.69 -26.09
C TRP A 227 3.08 -2.69 -26.03
N ILE A 228 2.46 -2.89 -24.85
CA ILE A 228 1.31 -3.80 -24.67
C ILE A 228 0.13 -3.36 -25.55
N ASP A 229 -0.13 -2.06 -25.65
CA ASP A 229 -1.23 -1.51 -26.45
C ASP A 229 -0.99 -1.63 -27.98
N ARG A 230 0.09 -2.28 -28.43
CA ARG A 230 0.28 -2.67 -29.83
C ARG A 230 -0.55 -3.86 -30.23
N ASP A 231 -0.73 -4.80 -29.31
CA ASP A 231 -1.20 -6.14 -29.63
C ASP A 231 -2.71 -6.29 -29.38
N SER A 232 -3.33 -5.30 -28.72
CA SER A 232 -4.78 -5.19 -28.49
C SER A 232 -5.57 -4.88 -29.76
N VAL A 233 -4.93 -4.39 -30.82
CA VAL A 233 -5.54 -4.17 -32.14
C VAL A 233 -5.36 -5.46 -32.96
N SER A 234 -6.20 -6.45 -32.71
CA SER A 234 -6.34 -7.57 -33.64
C SER A 234 -6.93 -7.07 -34.95
N PRO A 235 -6.46 -7.55 -36.11
CA PRO A 235 -7.13 -7.28 -37.37
C PRO A 235 -8.44 -8.07 -37.33
N THR A 236 -9.51 -7.49 -36.79
CA THR A 236 -10.84 -7.94 -37.15
C THR A 236 -10.92 -7.81 -38.65
N THR A 237 -10.94 -8.97 -39.31
CA THR A 237 -11.25 -9.18 -40.72
C THR A 237 -12.32 -8.19 -41.16
N GLY A 238 -11.89 -7.13 -41.82
CA GLY A 238 -12.78 -6.25 -42.55
C GLY A 238 -13.32 -7.03 -43.74
N GLU A 239 -14.60 -7.37 -43.71
CA GLU A 239 -15.36 -7.70 -44.91
C GLU A 239 -15.57 -6.47 -45.82
N HIS A 240 -15.04 -5.31 -45.46
CA HIS A 240 -15.01 -4.12 -46.31
C HIS A 240 -13.57 -3.62 -46.43
N GLY A 241 -13.07 -3.55 -47.67
CA GLY A 241 -11.68 -3.26 -48.06
C GLY A 241 -11.17 -1.86 -47.74
N GLU A 242 -11.46 -1.33 -46.55
CA GLU A 242 -10.78 -0.17 -46.01
C GLU A 242 -9.36 -0.56 -45.60
N SER A 243 -8.40 0.25 -46.05
CA SER A 243 -7.00 0.10 -45.72
C SER A 243 -6.82 0.11 -44.20
N PRO A 244 -6.03 -0.81 -43.61
CA PRO A 244 -5.83 -0.83 -42.16
C PRO A 244 -5.30 0.54 -41.69
N PRO A 245 -5.77 1.05 -40.52
CA PRO A 245 -5.33 2.34 -40.03
C PRO A 245 -3.81 2.37 -39.92
N ALA A 246 -3.19 3.46 -40.41
CA ALA A 246 -1.75 3.63 -40.46
C ALA A 246 -1.12 3.29 -39.11
N ARG A 247 -0.15 2.35 -39.10
CA ARG A 247 0.56 1.91 -37.89
C ARG A 247 1.10 3.12 -37.13
N VAL A 248 0.47 3.45 -35.99
CA VAL A 248 0.96 4.52 -35.11
C VAL A 248 2.33 4.10 -34.57
N SER A 249 3.36 4.88 -34.92
CA SER A 249 4.72 4.60 -34.50
C SER A 249 4.82 4.60 -32.98
N PHE A 250 5.72 3.76 -32.44
CA PHE A 250 5.98 3.71 -31.01
C PHE A 250 6.20 5.08 -30.38
N GLY A 251 7.01 5.90 -31.04
CA GLY A 251 7.38 7.23 -30.57
C GLY A 251 6.17 8.14 -30.41
N ARG A 252 5.15 8.03 -31.26
CA ARG A 252 3.91 8.80 -31.10
C ARG A 252 3.14 8.40 -29.85
N ARG A 253 3.06 7.10 -29.53
CA ARG A 253 2.39 6.63 -28.30
C ARG A 253 3.14 7.01 -27.03
N VAL A 254 4.47 6.93 -27.05
CA VAL A 254 5.29 7.44 -25.94
C VAL A 254 5.07 8.94 -25.76
N LEU A 255 5.04 9.70 -26.87
CA LEU A 255 4.77 11.14 -26.84
C LEU A 255 3.37 11.45 -26.27
N ASP A 256 2.37 10.66 -26.62
CA ASP A 256 1.02 10.79 -26.08
C ASP A 256 0.97 10.51 -24.57
N GLN A 257 1.75 9.55 -24.08
CA GLN A 257 1.90 9.33 -22.64
C GLN A 257 2.59 10.50 -21.93
N ILE A 258 3.64 11.06 -22.54
CA ILE A 258 4.33 12.26 -22.02
C ILE A 258 3.36 13.44 -21.94
N ARG A 259 2.50 13.63 -22.95
CA ARG A 259 1.47 14.69 -22.97
C ARG A 259 0.40 14.53 -21.89
N ARG A 260 0.24 13.33 -21.32
CA ARG A 260 -0.68 13.06 -20.20
C ARG A 260 -0.07 13.32 -18.83
N ILE A 261 1.25 13.48 -18.73
CA ILE A 261 1.95 13.76 -17.45
C ILE A 261 1.36 14.98 -16.71
N PRO A 262 1.04 16.12 -17.37
CA PRO A 262 0.43 17.26 -16.67
C PRO A 262 -0.90 16.91 -15.97
N GLN A 263 -1.64 15.90 -16.45
CA GLN A 263 -2.89 15.45 -15.83
C GLN A 263 -2.64 14.57 -14.58
N LEU A 264 -1.44 14.01 -14.46
CA LEU A 264 -0.99 13.22 -13.31
C LEU A 264 -0.36 14.10 -12.21
N ILE A 265 -0.18 15.39 -12.47
CA ILE A 265 0.31 16.37 -11.50
C ILE A 265 -0.92 17.17 -11.02
N PRO A 266 -1.52 16.82 -9.87
CA PRO A 266 -2.75 17.45 -9.40
C PRO A 266 -2.55 18.91 -8.96
N ILE A 267 -1.29 19.31 -8.70
CA ILE A 267 -0.92 20.65 -8.25
C ILE A 267 0.28 21.10 -9.08
N ALA A 268 0.12 22.17 -9.86
CA ALA A 268 1.13 22.70 -10.81
C ALA A 268 2.50 23.08 -10.18
N GLY A 269 2.67 23.00 -8.86
CA GLY A 269 3.89 23.33 -8.13
C GLY A 269 4.77 22.17 -7.66
N ILE A 270 4.30 20.90 -7.72
CA ILE A 270 5.09 19.74 -7.24
C ILE A 270 6.23 19.36 -8.20
N GLY A 271 6.14 19.79 -9.47
CA GLY A 271 7.24 19.61 -10.44
C GLY A 271 8.56 20.29 -10.07
N LEU A 272 8.58 21.14 -9.03
CA LEU A 272 9.80 21.75 -8.50
C LEU A 272 10.51 20.91 -7.41
N PHE A 273 9.85 19.87 -6.88
CA PHE A 273 10.33 19.05 -5.75
C PHE A 273 10.60 17.58 -6.13
N LEU A 274 10.29 17.17 -7.36
CA LEU A 274 10.79 15.95 -8.00
C LEU A 274 12.07 16.25 -8.77
#